data_AF-A0A1F2XU45-F1
#
_entry.id   AF-A0A1F2XU45-F1
#
_cell.length_a   1.000
_cell.length_b   1.000
_cell.length_c   1.000
_cell.angle_alpha   90.00
_cell.angle_beta   90.00
_cell.angle_gamma   90.00
#
_symmetry.space_group_name_H-M   'P 1'
#
loop_
_entity.id
_entity.type
_entity.pdbx_description
1 polymer ?
#
loop_
_entity_poly.entity_id
_entity_poly.type
_entity_poly.pdbx_seq_one_letter_code
_entity_poly.pdbx_strand_id
1 'polypeptide(L)'
;MLGLTDLRKRAPVERAQMTDDDKIARCNQCKQPLTEIDNRGERLTGCLTCNLWAMAEGARWKRLSEEDLRALHLLKRHVREP
;
A
#
# COMPACT_ATOMS: atom_id res chain seq x y z
N MET A 1 -1.94 40.75 -47.10
CA MET A 1 -1.82 39.29 -47.35
C MET A 1 -1.30 38.63 -46.08
N LEU A 2 -2.03 37.62 -45.60
CA LEU A 2 -1.62 36.42 -44.84
C LEU A 2 -0.36 36.60 -43.96
N GLY A 3 -0.44 36.65 -42.64
CA GLY A 3 -1.09 35.68 -41.75
C GLY A 3 0.02 35.01 -40.93
N LEU A 4 -0.15 34.87 -39.62
CA LEU A 4 0.54 33.86 -38.81
C LEU A 4 -0.16 33.78 -37.45
N THR A 5 -0.97 32.73 -37.38
CA THR A 5 -1.72 32.19 -36.25
C THR A 5 -1.02 32.34 -34.90
N ASP A 6 -1.71 32.96 -33.95
CA ASP A 6 -1.42 32.92 -32.53
C ASP A 6 -1.58 31.46 -32.05
N LEU A 7 -0.49 30.71 -32.15
CA LEU A 7 -0.40 29.32 -31.72
C LEU A 7 -0.45 29.32 -30.20
N ARG A 8 -1.66 29.26 -29.66
CA ARG A 8 -1.95 28.94 -28.26
C ARG A 8 -1.03 27.82 -27.81
N LYS A 9 0.04 28.15 -27.10
CA LYS A 9 0.91 27.20 -26.41
C LYS A 9 0.07 26.55 -25.32
N ARG A 10 -0.63 25.47 -25.68
CA ARG A 10 -1.17 24.52 -24.71
C ARG A 10 0.04 23.96 -23.97
N ALA A 11 0.24 24.42 -22.74
CA ALA A 11 1.08 23.71 -21.80
C ALA A 11 0.61 22.24 -21.74
N PRO A 12 1.52 21.26 -21.76
CA PRO A 12 1.12 19.91 -21.42
C PRO A 12 0.67 19.98 -19.96
N VAL A 13 -0.61 19.69 -19.72
CA VAL A 13 -1.07 19.27 -18.39
C VAL A 13 -0.20 18.05 -18.07
N GLU A 14 0.78 18.26 -17.20
CA GLU A 14 1.61 17.20 -16.65
C GLU A 14 0.68 16.18 -16.03
N ARG A 15 0.37 15.14 -16.80
CA ARG A 15 -0.18 13.90 -16.29
C ARG A 15 0.90 13.37 -15.37
N ALA A 16 0.78 13.67 -14.09
CA ALA A 16 1.53 13.00 -13.04
C ALA A 16 1.38 11.50 -13.31
N GLN A 17 2.45 10.90 -13.82
CA GLN A 17 2.52 9.47 -14.02
C GLN A 17 2.53 8.90 -12.61
N MET A 18 1.39 8.37 -12.17
CA MET A 18 1.29 7.63 -10.92
C MET A 18 2.22 6.43 -11.04
N THR A 19 3.38 6.51 -10.42
CA THR A 19 4.34 5.41 -10.33
C THR A 19 3.70 4.28 -9.53
N ASP A 20 3.97 3.04 -9.92
CA ASP A 20 3.33 1.85 -9.34
C ASP A 20 3.55 1.74 -7.82
N ASP A 21 4.61 2.36 -7.29
CA ASP A 21 4.91 2.51 -5.85
C ASP A 21 3.80 3.19 -5.03
N ASP A 22 2.98 4.06 -5.63
CA ASP A 22 1.85 4.71 -4.94
C ASP A 22 0.59 3.82 -4.85
N LYS A 23 0.59 2.65 -5.51
CA LYS A 23 -0.42 1.63 -5.24
C LYS A 23 -0.04 0.92 -3.96
N ILE A 24 -0.20 1.61 -2.83
CA ILE A 24 -0.31 0.95 -1.53
C ILE A 24 -1.33 -0.17 -1.72
N ALA A 25 -0.88 -1.42 -1.74
CA ALA A 25 -1.76 -2.55 -1.96
C ALA A 25 -2.83 -2.48 -0.86
N ARG A 26 -4.10 -2.40 -1.24
CA ARG A 26 -5.22 -2.27 -0.30
C ARG A 26 -5.86 -3.63 -0.11
N CYS A 27 -6.35 -3.89 1.10
CA CYS A 27 -7.14 -5.07 1.37
C CYS A 27 -8.40 -5.08 0.49
N ASN A 28 -8.66 -6.18 -0.20
CA ASN A 28 -9.85 -6.30 -1.03
C ASN A 28 -11.17 -6.27 -0.25
N GLN A 29 -11.14 -6.60 1.05
CA GLN A 29 -12.30 -6.60 1.92
C GLN A 29 -12.55 -5.21 2.54
N CYS A 30 -11.63 -4.70 3.35
CA CYS A 30 -11.84 -3.45 4.10
C CYS A 30 -11.24 -2.19 3.45
N LYS A 31 -10.57 -2.33 2.30
CA LYS A 31 -9.92 -1.24 1.54
C LYS A 31 -8.83 -0.46 2.30
N GLN A 32 -8.43 -0.94 3.47
CA GLN A 32 -7.31 -0.40 4.24
C GLN A 32 -5.96 -0.78 3.60
N PRO A 33 -4.91 0.03 3.78
CA PRO A 33 -3.54 -0.32 3.42
C PRO A 33 -3.11 -1.68 3.97
N LEU A 34 -2.50 -2.51 3.12
CA LEU A 34 -1.76 -3.68 3.56
C LEU A 34 -0.48 -3.23 4.29
N THR A 35 -0.09 -4.01 5.28
CA THR A 35 1.11 -3.82 6.09
C THR A 35 2.03 -5.00 5.83
N GLU A 36 3.32 -4.73 5.75
CA GLU A 36 4.34 -5.76 5.73
C GLU A 36 4.88 -5.96 7.14
N ILE A 37 5.07 -7.22 7.54
CA ILE A 37 5.64 -7.61 8.83
C ILE A 37 6.66 -8.72 8.63
N ASP A 38 7.64 -8.79 9.53
CA ASP A 38 8.40 -10.01 9.77
C ASP A 38 7.70 -10.80 10.87
N ASN A 39 7.33 -12.05 10.58
CA ASN A 39 6.79 -12.98 11.55
C ASN A 39 7.74 -14.17 11.68
N ARG A 40 8.62 -14.11 12.68
CA ARG A 40 9.59 -15.17 13.01
C ARG A 40 10.51 -15.51 11.83
N GLY A 41 10.93 -14.49 11.08
CA GLY A 41 11.75 -14.64 9.87
C GLY A 41 10.97 -14.89 8.58
N GLU A 42 9.63 -14.98 8.63
CA GLU A 42 8.78 -14.99 7.43
C GLU A 42 8.24 -13.59 7.14
N ARG A 43 8.54 -13.06 5.94
CA ARG A 43 7.97 -11.80 5.47
C ARG A 43 6.54 -11.98 4.99
N LEU A 44 5.62 -11.30 5.65
CA LEU A 44 4.19 -11.36 5.37
C LEU A 44 3.64 -10.00 4.99
N THR A 45 2.79 -9.96 3.95
CA THR A 45 2.08 -8.75 3.55
C THR A 45 0.58 -8.96 3.71
N GLY A 46 -0.08 -8.14 4.51
CA GLY A 46 -1.44 -8.42 4.91
C GLY A 46 -2.20 -7.30 5.56
N CYS A 47 -3.49 -7.54 5.77
CA CYS A 47 -4.37 -6.60 6.41
C CYS A 47 -4.48 -6.92 7.90
N LEU A 48 -4.13 -5.94 8.73
CA LEU A 48 -4.25 -6.06 10.18
C LEU A 48 -5.71 -6.22 10.63
N THR A 49 -6.63 -5.46 10.04
CA THR A 49 -8.06 -5.50 10.40
C THR A 49 -8.73 -6.80 9.98
N CYS A 50 -8.45 -7.30 8.77
CA CYS A 50 -9.04 -8.54 8.27
C CYS A 50 -8.26 -9.80 8.71
N ASN A 51 -7.10 -9.62 9.36
CA ASN A 51 -6.16 -10.68 9.72
C ASN A 51 -5.88 -11.64 8.54
N LEU A 52 -5.55 -11.10 7.38
CA LEU A 52 -5.27 -11.86 6.17
C LEU A 52 -3.89 -11.50 5.65
N TRP A 53 -3.00 -12.50 5.60
CA TRP A 53 -1.58 -12.31 5.34
C TRP A 53 -1.09 -13.24 4.25
N ALA A 54 -0.54 -12.67 3.19
CA ALA A 54 0.14 -13.40 2.13
C ALA A 54 1.61 -13.61 2.51
N MET A 55 2.13 -14.81 2.24
CA MET A 55 3.56 -15.11 2.40
C MET A 55 4.33 -14.64 1.17
N ALA A 56 5.53 -14.09 1.35
CA ALA A 56 6.37 -13.62 0.24
C ALA A 56 6.63 -14.72 -0.81
N GLU A 57 6.79 -15.96 -0.37
CA GLU A 57 7.14 -17.10 -1.23
C GLU A 57 5.94 -17.93 -1.73
N GLY A 58 4.70 -17.45 -1.62
CA GLY A 58 3.60 -18.20 -2.21
C GLY A 58 2.22 -17.55 -2.19
N ALA A 59 1.33 -18.08 -3.04
CA ALA A 59 -0.09 -17.70 -3.13
C ALA A 59 -0.93 -18.14 -1.91
N ARG A 60 -0.29 -18.54 -0.81
CA ARG A 60 -0.95 -19.02 0.40
C ARG A 60 -1.20 -17.86 1.34
N TRP A 61 -2.46 -17.73 1.74
CA TRP A 61 -2.92 -16.78 2.73
C TRP A 61 -3.07 -17.48 4.07
N LYS A 62 -2.59 -16.84 5.14
CA LYS A 62 -2.81 -17.30 6.51
C LYS A 62 -3.44 -16.21 7.38
N ARG A 63 -4.07 -16.66 8.45
CA ARG A 63 -4.48 -15.81 9.57
C ARG A 63 -3.44 -15.94 10.67
N LEU A 64 -3.09 -14.83 11.32
CA LEU A 64 -2.27 -14.87 12.52
C LEU A 64 -3.09 -15.37 13.71
N SER A 65 -2.40 -15.92 14.70
CA SER A 65 -3.02 -16.21 16.00
C SER A 65 -3.49 -14.92 16.66
N GLU A 66 -4.41 -15.04 17.62
CA GLU A 66 -4.90 -13.88 18.36
C GLU A 66 -3.80 -13.19 19.17
N GLU A 67 -2.85 -13.96 19.70
CA GLU A 67 -1.69 -13.45 20.42
C GLU A 67 -0.77 -12.62 19.51
N ASP A 68 -0.36 -13.17 18.36
CA ASP A 68 0.49 -12.45 17.41
C ASP A 68 -0.24 -11.20 16.86
N LEU A 69 -1.56 -11.31 16.61
CA LEU A 69 -2.35 -10.17 16.15
C LEU A 69 -2.42 -9.06 17.21
N ARG A 70 -2.57 -9.41 18.49
CA ARG A 70 -2.52 -8.43 19.59
C ARG A 70 -1.14 -7.78 19.69
N ALA A 71 -0.07 -8.55 19.61
CA ALA A 71 1.30 -8.04 19.64
C ALA A 71 1.52 -7.00 18.53
N LEU A 72 1.05 -7.27 17.31
CA LEU A 72 1.11 -6.32 16.19
C LEU A 72 0.31 -5.03 16.45
N HIS A 73 -0.87 -5.13 17.06
CA HIS A 73 -1.67 -3.94 17.41
C HIS A 73 -0.97 -3.08 18.46
N LEU A 74 -0.27 -3.69 19.42
CA LEU A 74 0.51 -2.96 20.43
C LEU A 74 1.70 -2.25 19.76
N LEU A 75 2.47 -2.97 18.94
CA LEU A 75 3.62 -2.38 18.23
C LEU A 75 3.23 -1.16 17.39
N LYS A 76 2.12 -1.22 16.64
CA LYS A 76 1.65 -0.06 15.85
C LYS A 76 1.28 1.15 16.69
N ARG A 77 0.88 0.97 17.95
CA ARG A 77 0.60 2.08 18.86
C ARG A 77 1.89 2.73 19.37
N HIS A 78 2.94 1.93 19.58
CA HIS A 78 4.23 2.41 20.09
C HIS A 78 5.14 3.06 19.02
N VAL A 79 4.90 2.82 17.72
CA VAL A 79 5.59 3.57 16.64
C VAL A 79 5.14 5.04 16.56
N ARG A 80 4.12 5.44 17.34
CA ARG A 80 3.66 6.83 17.49
C ARG A 80 4.22 7.50 18.76
N GLU A 81 5.51 7.38 19.04
CA GLU A 81 6.18 8.27 19.99
C GLU A 81 7.26 9.10 19.27
N PRO A 82 7.28 10.44 19.43
CA PRO A 82 8.22 11.34 18.79
C PRO A 82 9.64 11.27 19.35
#